data_AF-A0A951XBX7-F1
#
_entry.id   AF-A0A951XBX7-F1
#
_cell.length_a   1.000
_cell.length_b   1.000
_cell.length_c   1.000
_cell.angle_alpha   90.00
_cell.angle_beta   90.00
_cell.angle_gamma   90.00
#
_symmetry.space_group_name_H-M   'P 1'
#
loop_
_entity.id
_entity.type
_entity.pdbx_description
1 polymer ?
#
loop_
_entity_poly.entity_id
_entity_poly.type
_entity_poly.pdbx_seq_one_letter_code
_entity_poly.pdbx_strand_id
1 'polypeptide(L)'
;MDEDKMDKTWQEMIKYYNLRGSHIRANTKLIKDLSQIFWQGRRYALPLYVVISRSGYIVEFDTYRPSEKKRLYDTIEKYVK
;
A
#
# COMPACT_ATOMS: atom_id res chain seq x y z
N MET A 1 9.70 10.90 -6.44
CA MET A 1 10.29 10.33 -5.22
C MET A 1 9.80 11.18 -4.07
N ASP A 2 9.47 10.59 -2.92
CA ASP A 2 8.94 11.36 -1.78
C ASP A 2 9.95 12.42 -1.35
N GLU A 3 9.60 13.69 -1.50
CA GLU A 3 10.50 14.80 -1.19
C GLU A 3 10.55 15.03 0.32
N ASP A 4 11.75 15.20 0.89
CA ASP A 4 11.91 15.37 2.34
C ASP A 4 11.18 16.59 2.90
N LYS A 5 11.00 17.62 2.07
CA LYS A 5 10.20 18.79 2.42
C LYS A 5 8.73 18.48 2.73
N MET A 6 8.21 17.33 2.31
CA MET A 6 6.82 16.89 2.54
C MET A 6 6.66 16.00 3.78
N ASP A 7 7.74 15.67 4.49
CA ASP A 7 7.71 14.76 5.64
C ASP A 7 6.71 15.20 6.72
N LYS A 8 6.82 16.47 7.14
CA LYS A 8 5.98 17.04 8.18
C LYS A 8 4.50 17.02 7.78
N THR A 9 4.20 17.46 6.56
CA THR A 9 2.84 17.45 6.02
C THR A 9 2.27 16.04 5.96
N TRP A 10 3.06 15.05 5.55
CA TRP A 10 2.64 13.65 5.51
C TRP A 10 2.30 13.10 6.90
N GLN A 11 3.15 13.38 7.90
CA GLN A 11 2.89 13.00 9.29
C GLN A 11 1.64 13.67 9.87
N GLU A 12 1.39 14.94 9.54
CA GLU A 12 0.19 15.67 9.94
C GLU A 12 -1.07 15.06 9.30
N MET A 13 -1.01 14.64 8.04
CA MET A 13 -2.13 13.98 7.36
C MET A 13 -2.47 12.63 7.99
N ILE A 14 -1.47 11.82 8.38
CA ILE A 14 -1.70 10.55 9.09
C ILE A 14 -2.48 10.79 10.37
N LYS A 15 -2.11 11.82 11.14
CA LYS A 15 -2.80 12.18 12.39
C LYS A 15 -4.20 12.72 12.13
N TYR A 16 -4.34 13.66 11.19
CA TYR A 16 -5.60 14.31 10.86
C TYR A 16 -6.66 13.30 10.40
N TYR A 17 -6.29 12.36 9.53
CA TYR A 17 -7.19 11.30 9.05
C TYR A 17 -7.29 10.08 9.99
N ASN A 18 -6.59 10.11 11.14
CA ASN A 18 -6.53 9.02 12.10
C ASN A 18 -6.18 7.67 11.44
N LEU A 19 -5.20 7.68 10.53
CA LEU A 19 -4.77 6.49 9.82
C LEU A 19 -4.04 5.57 10.80
N ARG A 20 -4.45 4.30 10.84
CA ARG A 20 -3.90 3.28 11.74
C ARG A 20 -2.93 2.36 11.01
N GLY A 21 -2.06 1.71 11.76
CA GLY A 21 -1.07 0.77 11.24
C GLY A 21 0.28 1.42 10.93
N SER A 22 1.14 0.67 10.26
CA SER A 22 2.49 1.12 9.90
C SER A 22 2.48 1.99 8.65
N HIS A 23 3.14 3.14 8.74
CA HIS A 23 3.27 4.08 7.63
C HIS A 23 4.76 4.25 7.32
N ILE A 24 5.14 4.05 6.06
CA ILE A 24 6.54 4.03 5.63
C ILE A 24 6.66 4.92 4.38
N ARG A 25 7.63 5.84 4.38
CA ARG A 25 8.04 6.57 3.18
C ARG A 25 8.98 5.71 2.34
N ALA A 26 8.74 5.65 1.04
CA ALA A 26 9.51 4.75 0.19
C ALA A 26 10.79 5.43 -0.30
N ASN A 27 11.95 4.84 0.01
CA ASN A 27 13.22 5.26 -0.58
C ASN A 27 13.36 4.73 -2.02
N THR A 28 14.40 5.15 -2.73
CA THR A 28 14.63 4.75 -4.14
C THR A 28 14.70 3.24 -4.32
N LYS A 29 15.32 2.52 -3.36
CA LYS A 29 15.46 1.08 -3.43
C LYS A 29 14.10 0.39 -3.32
N LEU A 30 13.30 0.77 -2.33
CA LEU A 30 11.95 0.22 -2.15
C LEU A 30 11.06 0.54 -3.36
N ILE A 31 11.12 1.75 -3.90
CA ILE A 31 10.37 2.11 -5.12
C ILE A 31 10.76 1.21 -6.30
N LYS A 32 12.06 0.94 -6.48
CA LYS A 32 12.55 0.05 -7.54
C LYS A 32 12.06 -1.39 -7.33
N ASP A 33 12.14 -1.89 -6.11
CA ASP A 33 11.71 -3.25 -5.78
C ASP A 33 10.19 -3.40 -6.01
N LEU A 34 9.38 -2.44 -5.56
CA LEU A 34 7.94 -2.41 -5.83
C LEU A 34 7.64 -2.30 -7.35
N SER A 35 8.42 -1.51 -8.10
CA SER A 35 8.31 -1.42 -9.56
C SER A 35 8.50 -2.78 -10.24
N GLN A 36 9.47 -3.57 -9.79
CA GLN A 36 9.72 -4.91 -10.32
C GLN A 36 8.58 -5.88 -9.98
N ILE A 37 8.11 -5.88 -8.73
CA ILE A 37 7.08 -6.80 -8.25
C ILE A 37 5.74 -6.56 -8.96
N PHE A 38 5.29 -5.31 -9.07
CA PHE A 38 3.92 -5.00 -9.51
C PHE A 38 3.83 -4.55 -10.96
N TRP A 39 4.92 -4.05 -11.56
CA TRP A 39 4.88 -3.43 -12.89
C TRP A 39 6.02 -3.87 -13.81
N GLN A 40 6.76 -4.95 -13.49
CA GLN A 40 7.86 -5.47 -14.32
C GLN A 40 8.91 -4.40 -14.67
N GLY A 41 9.18 -3.48 -13.74
CA GLY A 41 10.11 -2.37 -13.95
C GLY A 41 9.58 -1.22 -14.81
N ARG A 42 8.30 -1.26 -15.20
CA ARG A 42 7.62 -0.17 -15.93
C ARG A 42 7.08 0.87 -14.96
N ARG A 43 6.50 1.94 -15.52
CA ARG A 43 5.92 3.06 -14.78
C ARG A 43 4.85 2.57 -13.80
N TYR A 44 4.92 3.01 -12.55
CA TYR A 44 3.96 2.66 -11.51
C TYR A 44 2.63 3.41 -11.69
N ALA A 45 1.53 2.75 -11.32
CA ALA A 45 0.19 3.32 -11.22
C ALA A 45 -0.19 3.40 -9.74
N LEU A 46 -0.42 4.61 -9.23
CA LEU A 46 -0.84 4.85 -7.85
C LEU A 46 -2.24 5.45 -7.81
N PRO A 47 -3.04 5.16 -6.76
CA PRO A 47 -2.73 4.26 -5.64
C PRO A 47 -2.82 2.77 -6.01
N LEU A 48 -2.00 1.94 -5.34
CA LEU A 48 -2.01 0.48 -5.43
C LEU A 48 -2.44 -0.10 -4.07
N TYR A 49 -3.36 -1.06 -4.09
CA TYR A 49 -3.79 -1.80 -2.89
C TYR A 49 -3.53 -3.28 -3.08
N VAL A 50 -2.96 -3.93 -2.06
CA VAL A 50 -2.56 -5.34 -2.09
C VAL A 50 -2.96 -6.03 -0.79
N VAL A 51 -3.16 -7.35 -0.85
CA VAL A 51 -3.36 -8.19 0.35
C VAL A 51 -2.14 -9.07 0.52
N ILE A 52 -1.56 -9.04 1.73
CA ILE A 52 -0.41 -9.84 2.12
C ILE A 52 -0.86 -10.80 3.23
N SER A 53 -0.56 -12.10 3.08
CA SER A 53 -0.87 -13.12 4.08
C SER A 53 -0.01 -12.97 5.33
N ARG A 54 -0.41 -13.63 6.42
CA ARG A 54 0.40 -13.70 7.66
C ARG A 54 1.79 -14.33 7.45
N SER A 55 1.94 -15.18 6.43
CA SER A 55 3.22 -15.78 6.03
C SER A 55 4.09 -14.87 5.16
N GLY A 56 3.63 -13.66 4.83
CA GLY A 56 4.40 -12.66 4.09
C GLY A 56 4.26 -12.77 2.57
N TYR A 57 3.35 -13.59 2.04
CA TYR A 57 3.10 -13.71 0.60
C TYR A 57 2.02 -12.74 0.15
N ILE A 58 2.21 -12.13 -1.02
CA ILE A 58 1.15 -11.37 -1.69
C ILE A 58 0.11 -12.37 -2.19
N VAL A 59 -1.12 -12.26 -1.71
CA VAL A 59 -2.24 -13.14 -2.08
C VAL A 59 -3.25 -12.46 -2.99
N GLU A 60 -3.25 -11.12 -3.03
CA GLU A 60 -3.93 -10.32 -4.05
C GLU A 60 -3.05 -9.14 -4.46
N PHE A 61 -2.76 -9.06 -5.76
CA PHE A 61 -1.84 -8.08 -6.35
C PHE A 61 -2.51 -6.76 -6.76
N ASP A 62 -3.83 -6.76 -6.88
CA ASP A 62 -4.65 -5.58 -7.16
C ASP A 62 -6.01 -5.77 -6.50
N THR A 63 -6.32 -4.97 -5.48
CA THR A 63 -7.54 -5.12 -4.70
C THR A 63 -8.31 -3.81 -4.54
N TYR A 64 -9.51 -3.92 -3.99
CA TYR A 64 -10.40 -2.79 -3.78
C TYR A 64 -9.80 -1.80 -2.78
N ARG A 65 -9.99 -0.51 -3.06
CA ARG A 65 -9.59 0.57 -2.14
C ARG A 65 -10.38 0.51 -0.83
N PRO A 66 -9.84 1.06 0.28
CA PRO A 66 -10.53 1.10 1.58
C PRO A 66 -11.93 1.70 1.58
N SER A 67 -12.23 2.64 0.67
CA SER A 67 -13.57 3.21 0.55
C SER A 67 -14.61 2.24 -0.03
N GLU A 68 -14.19 1.17 -0.70
CA GLU A 68 -15.05 0.08 -1.19
C GLU A 68 -15.17 -1.04 -0.14
N LYS A 69 -15.44 -0.65 1.10
CA LYS A 69 -15.34 -1.50 2.31
C LYS A 69 -15.89 -2.92 2.12
N LYS A 70 -17.13 -3.09 1.64
CA LYS A 70 -17.72 -4.42 1.49
C LYS A 70 -16.87 -5.32 0.59
N ARG A 71 -16.52 -4.84 -0.62
CA ARG A 71 -15.75 -5.62 -1.59
C ARG A 71 -14.34 -5.94 -1.09
N LEU A 72 -13.72 -4.99 -0.39
CA LEU A 72 -12.41 -5.21 0.22
C LEU A 72 -12.46 -6.31 1.29
N TYR A 73 -13.43 -6.25 2.21
CA TYR A 73 -13.56 -7.24 3.29
C TYR A 73 -13.93 -8.62 2.75
N ASP A 74 -14.86 -8.71 1.78
CA ASP A 74 -15.20 -9.96 1.10
C ASP A 74 -13.95 -10.61 0.45
N THR A 75 -13.02 -9.81 -0.07
CA THR A 75 -11.74 -10.31 -0.60
C THR A 75 -10.81 -10.80 0.51
N ILE A 76 -10.64 -10.03 1.59
CA ILE A 76 -9.76 -10.38 2.71
C ILE A 76 -10.22 -11.68 3.38
N GLU A 77 -11.53 -11.89 3.55
CA GLU A 77 -12.09 -13.08 4.20
C GLU A 77 -11.71 -14.39 3.51
N LYS A 78 -11.44 -14.37 2.20
CA LYS A 78 -10.94 -15.55 1.46
C LYS A 78 -9.61 -16.08 2.00
N TYR A 79 -8.85 -15.22 2.69
CA TYR A 79 -7.48 -15.49 3.15
C TYR A 79 -7.33 -15.50 4.67
N VAL A 80 -8.40 -15.19 5.41
CA VAL A 80 -8.44 -15.25 6.87
C VAL A 80 -9.01 -16.62 7.27
N LYS A 81 -8.11 -17.56 7.59
CA LYS A 81 -8.42 -18.80 8.30
C LYS A 81 -7.82 -18.75 9.69
#